data_AF-A0A2C9DAS1-F1
#
_entry.id   AF-A0A2C9DAS1-F1
#
_cell.length_a   1.000
_cell.length_b   1.000
_cell.length_c   1.000
_cell.angle_alpha   90.00
_cell.angle_beta   90.00
_cell.angle_gamma   90.00
#
_symmetry.space_group_name_H-M   'P 1'
#
loop_
_entity.id
_entity.type
_entity.pdbx_description
1 polymer ?
#
loop_
_entity_poly.entity_id
_entity_poly.type
_entity_poly.pdbx_seq_one_letter_code
_entity_poly.pdbx_strand_id
1 'polypeptide(L)' 'MSQAEKIELSEEDRSKDDFFRRLAELSEEMVARHGKDFSMGALVLGARWIAENRIGGEKAASDRKSGH' A
#
# COMPACT_ATOMS: atom_id res chain seq x y z
N MET A 1 -17.78 -24.77 29.28
CA MET A 1 -18.30 -24.85 27.90
C MET A 1 -17.65 -23.76 27.08
N SER A 2 -17.32 -24.11 25.84
CA SER A 2 -16.46 -23.41 24.88
C SER A 2 -16.72 -21.91 24.80
N GLN A 3 -15.65 -21.09 24.84
CA GLN A 3 -15.66 -19.80 24.16
C GLN A 3 -15.79 -20.10 22.67
N ALA A 4 -17.03 -20.28 22.23
CA ALA A 4 -17.37 -20.34 20.82
C ALA A 4 -17.04 -18.97 20.21
N GLU A 5 -15.87 -18.90 19.58
CA GLU A 5 -15.84 -18.70 18.13
C GLU A 5 -16.58 -17.46 17.63
N LYS A 6 -16.37 -16.30 18.27
CA LYS A 6 -16.46 -15.03 17.54
C LYS A 6 -15.20 -14.87 16.69
N ILE A 7 -15.13 -15.64 15.60
CA ILE A 7 -14.48 -15.16 14.38
C ILE A 7 -15.43 -14.13 13.74
N GLU A 8 -15.83 -13.12 14.51
CA GLU A 8 -16.28 -11.89 13.88
C GLU A 8 -14.99 -11.23 13.45
N LEU A 9 -14.77 -11.10 12.13
CA LEU A 9 -13.63 -10.35 11.62
C LEU A 9 -13.50 -9.08 12.46
N SER A 10 -12.33 -8.92 13.09
CA SER A 10 -12.00 -7.72 13.83
C SER A 10 -12.30 -6.52 12.93
N GLU A 11 -12.68 -5.39 13.51
CA GLU A 11 -12.81 -4.15 12.74
C GLU A 11 -11.52 -3.83 11.96
N GLU A 12 -10.37 -4.24 12.51
CA GLU A 12 -9.08 -4.19 11.84
C GLU A 12 -9.01 -5.11 10.62
N ASP A 13 -9.52 -6.34 10.70
CA ASP A 13 -9.49 -7.29 9.58
C ASP A 13 -10.43 -6.83 8.46
N ARG A 14 -11.62 -6.32 8.80
CA ARG A 14 -12.54 -5.72 7.83
C ARG A 14 -11.92 -4.53 7.12
N SER A 15 -11.23 -3.66 7.85
CA SER A 15 -10.51 -2.52 7.29
C SER A 15 -9.42 -2.97 6.32
N LYS A 16 -8.61 -3.96 6.69
CA LYS A 16 -7.56 -4.55 5.83
C LYS A 16 -8.15 -5.13 4.54
N ASP A 17 -9.22 -5.91 4.64
CA ASP A 17 -9.89 -6.51 3.48
C ASP A 17 -10.43 -5.44 2.52
N ASP A 18 -10.98 -4.34 3.04
CA ASP A 18 -11.44 -3.20 2.23
C ASP A 18 -10.29 -2.54 1.45
N PHE A 19 -9.10 -2.41 2.05
CA PHE A 19 -7.92 -1.93 1.35
C PHE A 19 -7.45 -2.90 0.28
N PHE A 20 -7.44 -4.22 0.56
CA PHE A 20 -7.08 -5.23 -0.43
C PHE A 20 -8.03 -5.20 -1.63
N ARG A 21 -9.33 -5.10 -1.39
CA ARG A 21 -10.35 -4.99 -2.44
C ARG A 21 -10.11 -3.75 -3.31
N ARG A 22 -9.94 -2.57 -2.72
CA ARG A 22 -9.67 -1.34 -3.48
C ARG A 22 -8.35 -1.42 -4.27
N LEU A 23 -7.33 -2.06 -3.71
CA LEU A 23 -6.05 -2.26 -4.41
C LEU A 23 -6.23 -3.18 -5.62
N ALA A 24 -7.04 -4.23 -5.51
CA ALA A 24 -7.37 -5.12 -6.62
C ALA A 24 -8.13 -4.37 -7.73
N GLU A 25 -9.20 -3.65 -7.38
CA GLU A 25 -9.98 -2.84 -8.33
C GLU A 25 -9.09 -1.83 -9.08
N LEU A 26 -8.22 -1.12 -8.38
CA LEU A 26 -7.26 -0.20 -8.99
C LEU A 26 -6.27 -0.93 -9.91
N SER A 27 -5.76 -2.09 -9.49
CA SER A 27 -4.82 -2.88 -10.29
C SER A 27 -5.46 -3.33 -11.59
N GLU A 28 -6.72 -3.77 -11.56
CA GLU A 28 -7.48 -4.15 -12.74
C GLU A 28 -7.68 -2.96 -13.70
N GLU A 29 -8.01 -1.78 -13.18
CA GLU A 29 -8.14 -0.54 -13.96
C GLU A 29 -6.81 -0.16 -14.65
N MET A 30 -5.70 -0.26 -13.92
CA MET A 30 -4.36 0.00 -14.47
C MET A 30 -4.01 -0.99 -15.57
N VAL A 31 -4.30 -2.29 -15.38
CA VAL A 31 -4.05 -3.34 -16.37
C VAL A 31 -4.89 -3.12 -17.62
N ALA A 32 -6.17 -2.79 -17.47
CA ALA A 32 -7.07 -2.55 -18.59
C ALA A 32 -6.64 -1.37 -19.46
N ARG A 33 -6.05 -0.31 -18.86
CA ARG A 33 -5.65 0.91 -19.57
C ARG A 33 -4.21 0.90 -20.09
N HIS A 34 -3.30 0.26 -19.37
CA HIS A 34 -1.86 0.42 -19.60
C HIS A 34 -1.11 -0.92 -19.71
N GLY A 35 -1.80 -2.05 -19.50
CA GLY A 35 -1.21 -3.37 -19.58
C GLY A 35 -0.56 -3.85 -18.27
N LYS A 36 -0.27 -5.15 -18.25
CA LYS A 36 0.19 -5.87 -17.05
C LYS A 36 1.58 -5.43 -16.59
N ASP A 37 2.52 -5.27 -17.51
CA ASP A 37 3.92 -4.98 -17.18
C ASP A 37 4.08 -3.61 -16.51
N PHE A 38 3.40 -2.59 -17.06
CA PHE A 38 3.36 -1.26 -16.45
C PHE A 38 2.75 -1.31 -15.05
N SER A 39 1.59 -1.96 -14.91
CA SER A 39 0.84 -1.99 -13.67
C SER A 39 1.62 -2.65 -12.54
N MET A 40 2.24 -3.79 -12.84
CA MET A 40 3.12 -4.50 -11.91
C MET A 40 4.32 -3.64 -11.51
N GLY A 41 4.99 -3.00 -12.46
CA GLY A 41 6.11 -2.11 -12.17
C GLY A 41 5.74 -0.94 -11.27
N ALA A 42 4.60 -0.30 -11.51
CA ALA A 42 4.11 0.82 -10.71
C ALA A 42 3.79 0.41 -9.26
N LEU A 43 3.11 -0.73 -9.07
CA LEU A 43 2.79 -1.26 -7.74
C LEU A 43 4.04 -1.65 -6.95
N VAL A 44 5.03 -2.27 -7.61
CA VAL A 44 6.33 -2.59 -6.99
C VAL A 44 7.06 -1.33 -6.56
N LEU A 45 7.06 -0.27 -7.37
CA LEU A 45 7.66 1.02 -7.01
C LEU A 45 6.94 1.67 -5.81
N GLY A 46 5.61 1.61 -5.77
CA GLY A 46 4.82 2.07 -4.62
C GLY A 46 5.17 1.31 -3.34
N ALA A 47 5.22 -0.01 -3.39
CA ALA A 47 5.62 -0.85 -2.26
C ALA A 47 7.04 -0.53 -1.78
N ARG A 48 7.98 -0.32 -2.72
CA ARG A 48 9.35 0.07 -2.39
C ARG A 48 9.40 1.43 -1.68
N TRP A 49 8.63 2.41 -2.14
CA TRP A 49 8.57 3.73 -1.48
C TRP A 49 8.07 3.64 -0.04
N ILE A 50 7.08 2.76 0.22
CA ILE A 50 6.60 2.45 1.59
C ILE A 50 7.72 1.81 2.42
N ALA A 51 8.38 0.79 1.88
CA ALA A 51 9.46 0.06 2.56
C ALA A 51 10.68 0.95 2.88
N GLU A 52 10.94 1.96 2.04
CA GLU A 52 11.99 2.96 2.26
C GLU A 52 11.63 4.00 3.34
N ASN A 53 10.51 3.84 4.06
CA ASN A 53 10.02 4.77 5.10
C ASN A 53 9.90 6.23 4.62
N ARG A 54 9.62 6.44 3.32
CA ARG A 54 9.40 7.80 2.77
C ARG A 54 8.03 8.39 3.13
N ILE A 55 7.24 7.67 3.93
CA ILE A 55 6.06 8.17 4.64
C ILE A 55 6.52 9.04 5.81
N GLY A 56 6.94 10.27 5.51
CA GLY A 56 7.51 11.20 6.50
C GLY A 56 8.42 12.21 5.81
N GLY A 57 7.83 13.09 5.01
CA GLY A 57 8.51 14.02 4.10
C GLY A 57 9.34 15.14 4.73
N GLU A 58 10.05 14.95 5.84
CA GLU A 58 10.86 16.03 6.44
C GLU A 58 12.38 15.79 6.48
N LYS A 59 12.90 14.55 6.43
CA LYS A 59 14.38 14.37 6.50
C LYS A 59 15.12 14.33 5.17
N ALA A 60 14.47 14.01 4.04
CA ALA A 60 15.18 13.87 2.76
C ALA A 60 15.41 15.20 2.01
N ALA A 61 14.81 16.31 2.45
CA ALA A 61 14.96 17.63 1.82
C ALA A 61 15.96 18.56 2.54
N SER A 62 16.31 18.29 3.81
CA SER A 62 17.23 19.12 4.60
C SER A 62 18.72 18.87 4.25
N ASP A 63 19.09 17.64 3.89
CA ASP A 63 20.50 17.26 3.70
C ASP A 63 21.13 17.72 2.38
N ARG A 64 20.36 18.33 1.46
CA ARG A 64 20.88 18.88 0.20
C ARG A 64 21.13 20.39 0.20
N LYS A 65 20.91 21.10 1.34
CA LYS A 65 21.09 22.57 1.41
C LYS A 65 22.16 23.08 2.38
N SER A 66 22.94 22.23 3.04
CA SER A 66 24.04 22.65 3.94
C SER A 66 25.43 22.46 3.32
N GLY A 67 25.58 22.80 2.04
CA GLY A 67 26.84 22.63 1.32
C GLY A 67 27.06 23.70 0.26
N HIS A 68 27.09 24.97 0.67
CA HIS A 68 27.85 26.04 0.00
C HIS A 68 28.12 27.19 0.98
#